data_AF-A0A8A3WN57-F1
#
_entry.id   AF-A0A8A3WN57-F1
#
_cell.length_a   1.000
_cell.length_b   1.000
_cell.length_c   1.000
_cell.angle_alpha   90.00
_cell.angle_beta   90.00
_cell.angle_gamma   90.00
#
_symmetry.space_group_name_H-M   'P 1'
#
loop_
_entity.id
_entity.type
_entity.pdbx_description
1 polymer ?
#
loop_
_entity_poly.entity_id
_entity_poly.type
_entity_poly.pdbx_seq_one_letter_code
_entity_poly.pdbx_strand_id
1 'polypeptide(L)'
;NAPAAEQFLSRESKYEFGDYLRYQIDQQMYPFLSQLNEVIEGSLEPDAVDSYQHWMSDPEQASIYSEAQHAGSLGPGRTLARLVDLSEARSLLDVGGCTGAMSIRL
;
A
#
# COMPACT_ATOMS: atom_id res chain seq x y z
N ASN A 1 20.07 -15.17 -5.95
CA ASN A 1 18.59 -15.07 -5.83
C ASN A 1 17.95 -15.31 -7.19
N ALA A 2 16.65 -15.62 -7.25
CA ALA A 2 15.93 -15.56 -8.52
C ALA A 2 15.94 -14.10 -9.04
N PRO A 3 16.02 -13.86 -10.37
CA PRO A 3 16.16 -12.50 -10.92
C PRO A 3 15.11 -11.50 -10.42
N ALA A 4 13.84 -11.93 -10.32
CA ALA A 4 12.77 -11.08 -9.80
C ALA A 4 12.95 -10.74 -8.31
N ALA A 5 13.39 -11.70 -7.50
CA ALA A 5 13.63 -11.47 -6.07
C ALA A 5 14.81 -10.50 -5.86
N GLU A 6 15.87 -10.60 -6.67
CA GLU A 6 16.98 -9.65 -6.63
C GLU A 6 16.52 -8.24 -7.03
N GLN A 7 15.69 -8.12 -8.05
CA GLN A 7 15.20 -6.83 -8.54
C GLN A 7 14.17 -6.18 -7.63
N PHE A 8 13.33 -6.93 -6.91
CA PHE A 8 12.15 -6.38 -6.24
C PHE A 8 12.07 -6.65 -4.74
N LEU A 9 12.86 -7.58 -4.20
CA LEU A 9 12.82 -7.98 -2.79
C LEU A 9 14.17 -7.82 -2.08
N SER A 10 15.21 -7.39 -2.80
CA SER A 10 16.48 -7.01 -2.18
C SER A 10 16.39 -5.60 -1.61
N ARG A 11 16.79 -5.42 -0.34
CA ARG A 11 16.82 -4.12 0.34
C ARG A 11 17.67 -3.05 -0.34
N GLU A 12 18.66 -3.46 -1.12
CA GLU A 12 19.52 -2.54 -1.87
C GLU A 12 18.93 -2.18 -3.24
N SER A 13 17.84 -2.83 -3.65
CA SER A 13 17.22 -2.56 -4.94
C SER A 13 16.48 -1.24 -4.95
N LYS A 14 16.62 -0.52 -6.07
CA LYS A 14 15.83 0.68 -6.37
C LYS A 14 14.32 0.42 -6.47
N TYR A 15 13.93 -0.83 -6.77
CA TYR A 15 12.52 -1.22 -6.98
C TYR A 15 12.01 -2.13 -5.86
N GLU A 16 12.65 -2.09 -4.70
CA GLU A 16 12.24 -2.86 -3.55
C GLU A 16 10.80 -2.49 -3.13
N PHE A 17 9.97 -3.51 -2.94
CA PHE A 17 8.64 -3.38 -2.33
C PHE A 17 8.31 -4.58 -1.42
N GLY A 18 9.32 -5.33 -0.97
CA GLY A 18 9.14 -6.50 -0.11
C GLY A 18 8.46 -6.17 1.21
N ASP A 19 8.72 -4.99 1.79
CA ASP A 19 8.04 -4.54 3.00
C ASP A 19 6.54 -4.28 2.77
N TYR A 20 6.13 -3.88 1.57
CA TYR A 20 4.71 -3.85 1.19
C TYR A 20 4.08 -5.25 1.24
N LEU A 21 4.75 -6.26 0.68
CA LEU A 21 4.24 -7.64 0.71
C LEU A 21 4.21 -8.20 2.14
N ARG A 22 5.25 -7.94 2.92
CA ARG A 22 5.41 -8.49 4.26
C ARG A 22 4.45 -7.86 5.27
N TYR A 23 4.34 -6.55 5.28
CA TYR A 23 3.65 -5.84 6.34
C TYR A 23 2.21 -5.48 5.94
N GLN A 24 2.03 -4.90 4.75
CA GLN A 24 0.69 -4.53 4.31
C GLN A 24 -0.11 -5.78 3.91
N ILE A 25 0.45 -6.61 3.03
CA ILE A 25 -0.30 -7.75 2.47
C ILE A 25 -0.37 -8.89 3.47
N ASP A 26 0.76 -9.44 3.91
CA ASP A 26 0.77 -10.64 4.77
C ASP A 26 0.31 -10.35 6.20
N GLN A 27 0.95 -9.40 6.91
CA GLN A 27 0.63 -9.15 8.32
C GLN A 27 -0.76 -8.51 8.51
N GLN A 28 -1.10 -7.47 7.75
CA GLN A 28 -2.32 -6.69 7.98
C GLN A 28 -3.52 -7.21 7.18
N MET A 29 -3.39 -7.43 5.87
CA MET A 29 -4.56 -7.73 5.03
C MET A 29 -4.90 -9.22 4.92
N TYR A 30 -3.92 -10.11 4.87
CA TYR A 30 -4.14 -11.54 4.61
C TYR A 30 -5.05 -12.23 5.65
N PRO A 31 -4.98 -11.91 6.96
CA PRO A 31 -5.88 -12.50 7.96
C PRO A 31 -7.37 -12.30 7.67
N PHE A 32 -7.74 -11.20 7.01
CA PHE A 32 -9.14 -10.90 6.65
C PHE A 32 -9.68 -11.83 5.58
N LEU A 33 -8.83 -12.52 4.81
CA LEU A 33 -9.30 -13.53 3.85
C LEU A 33 -9.99 -14.71 4.55
N SER A 34 -9.73 -14.93 5.84
CA SER A 34 -10.47 -15.93 6.63
C SER A 34 -11.96 -15.59 6.79
N GLN A 35 -12.32 -14.30 6.69
CA GLN A 35 -13.70 -13.79 6.84
C GLN A 35 -14.48 -13.80 5.53
N LEU A 36 -13.87 -14.23 4.41
CA LEU A 36 -14.44 -14.09 3.07
C LEU A 36 -15.84 -14.73 2.92
N ASN A 37 -16.05 -15.90 3.53
CA ASN A 37 -17.34 -16.59 3.45
C ASN A 37 -18.43 -15.77 4.16
N GLU A 38 -18.17 -15.29 5.36
CA GLU A 38 -19.11 -14.50 6.17
C GLU A 38 -19.45 -13.16 5.50
N VAL A 39 -18.47 -12.53 4.84
CA VAL A 39 -18.69 -11.33 4.01
C VAL A 39 -19.65 -11.64 2.86
N ILE A 40 -19.42 -12.73 2.12
CA ILE A 40 -20.25 -13.12 0.97
C ILE A 40 -21.67 -13.49 1.39
N GLU A 41 -21.81 -14.15 2.53
CA GLU A 41 -23.09 -14.55 3.11
C GLU A 41 -23.84 -13.38 3.77
N GLY A 42 -23.15 -12.26 4.03
CA GLY A 42 -23.71 -11.12 4.75
C GLY A 42 -23.92 -11.41 6.25
N SER A 43 -23.20 -12.40 6.79
CA SER A 43 -23.29 -12.86 8.18
C SER A 43 -22.15 -12.35 9.06
N LEU A 44 -21.17 -11.63 8.48
CA LEU A 44 -20.07 -11.05 9.24
C LEU A 44 -20.58 -9.98 10.22
N GLU A 45 -20.20 -10.09 11.48
CA GLU A 45 -20.55 -9.11 12.50
C GLU A 45 -19.96 -7.73 12.15
N PRO A 46 -20.68 -6.61 12.40
CA PRO A 46 -20.22 -5.28 12.00
C PRO A 46 -18.87 -4.84 12.60
N ASP A 47 -18.48 -5.43 13.74
CA ASP A 47 -17.23 -5.19 14.46
C ASP A 47 -16.15 -6.24 14.17
N ALA A 48 -16.43 -7.27 13.36
CA ALA A 48 -15.46 -8.33 13.05
C ALA A 48 -14.38 -7.89 12.05
N VAL A 49 -14.63 -6.82 11.28
CA VAL A 49 -13.57 -6.20 10.47
C VAL A 49 -12.90 -5.14 11.32
N ASP A 50 -11.65 -5.40 11.71
CA ASP A 50 -10.72 -4.36 12.11
C ASP A 50 -10.60 -3.36 10.94
N SER A 51 -11.40 -2.30 11.04
CA SER A 51 -11.42 -1.30 9.99
C SER A 51 -10.05 -0.64 9.88
N TYR A 52 -9.78 -0.03 8.72
CA TYR A 52 -8.67 0.91 8.54
C TYR A 52 -8.48 1.87 9.72
N GLN A 53 -9.59 2.30 10.34
CA GLN A 53 -9.58 3.17 11.50
C GLN A 53 -8.91 2.55 12.73
N HIS A 54 -8.99 1.21 12.91
CA HIS A 54 -8.34 0.51 14.02
C HIS A 54 -6.83 0.55 13.88
N TRP A 55 -6.27 0.17 12.72
CA TRP A 55 -4.82 0.29 12.48
C TRP A 55 -4.31 1.71 12.62
N MET A 56 -5.10 2.69 12.16
CA MET A 56 -4.73 4.10 12.28
C MET A 56 -4.87 4.63 13.71
N SER A 57 -5.59 3.93 14.59
CA SER A 57 -5.73 4.30 16.01
C SER A 57 -4.56 3.82 16.88
N ASP A 58 -3.82 2.81 16.40
CA ASP A 58 -2.56 2.36 17.00
C ASP A 58 -1.38 3.00 16.25
N PRO A 59 -0.60 3.89 16.90
CA PRO A 59 0.53 4.55 16.25
C PRO A 59 1.57 3.60 15.64
N GLU A 60 1.78 2.42 16.22
CA GLU A 60 2.73 1.44 15.71
C GLU A 60 2.19 0.80 14.41
N GLN A 61 0.94 0.35 14.42
CA GLN A 61 0.30 -0.20 13.22
C GLN A 61 0.15 0.84 12.11
N ALA A 62 -0.13 2.09 12.47
CA ALA A 62 -0.20 3.21 11.54
C ALA A 62 1.16 3.49 10.86
N SER A 63 2.27 3.41 11.61
CA SER A 63 3.62 3.58 11.05
C SER A 63 3.94 2.45 10.08
N ILE A 64 3.72 1.20 10.49
CA ILE A 64 3.95 0.01 9.67
C ILE A 64 3.15 0.11 8.35
N TYR A 65 1.86 0.45 8.44
CA TYR A 65 1.01 0.65 7.27
C TYR A 65 1.57 1.75 6.35
N SER A 66 1.91 2.91 6.93
CA SER A 66 2.33 4.08 6.16
C SER A 66 3.64 3.83 5.41
N GLU A 67 4.61 3.18 6.06
CA GLU A 67 5.90 2.84 5.47
C GLU A 67 5.77 1.77 4.39
N ALA A 68 5.00 0.71 4.65
CA ALA A 68 4.74 -0.35 3.69
C ALA A 68 4.01 0.18 2.44
N GLN A 69 2.98 1.00 2.63
CA GLN A 69 2.27 1.65 1.52
C GLN A 69 3.13 2.65 0.76
N HIS A 70 4.01 3.38 1.45
CA HIS A 70 4.97 4.26 0.79
C HIS A 70 5.82 3.46 -0.20
N ALA A 71 6.46 2.39 0.25
CA ALA A 71 7.28 1.52 -0.60
C ALA A 71 6.47 0.94 -1.77
N GLY A 72 5.28 0.42 -1.49
CA GLY A 72 4.38 -0.15 -2.52
C GLY A 72 3.91 0.85 -3.57
N SER A 73 3.72 2.12 -3.20
CA SER A 73 3.19 3.17 -4.08
C SER A 73 4.21 3.78 -5.04
N LEU A 74 5.51 3.70 -4.72
CA LEU A 74 6.58 4.28 -5.56
C LEU A 74 6.64 3.66 -6.97
N GLY A 75 6.33 2.36 -7.09
CA GLY A 75 6.30 1.64 -8.37
C GLY A 75 5.17 2.12 -9.27
N PRO A 76 3.90 1.99 -8.85
CA PRO A 76 2.74 2.53 -9.56
C PRO A 76 2.86 4.03 -9.89
N GLY A 77 3.39 4.86 -8.98
CA GLY A 77 3.59 6.29 -9.25
C GLY A 77 4.54 6.57 -10.41
N ARG A 78 5.62 5.80 -10.54
CA ARG A 78 6.50 5.90 -11.70
C ARG A 78 5.80 5.52 -13.01
N THR A 79 4.90 4.54 -12.97
CA THR A 79 4.10 4.17 -14.14
C THR A 79 3.12 5.28 -14.50
N LEU A 80 2.43 5.85 -13.51
CA LEU A 80 1.47 6.94 -13.72
C LEU A 80 2.13 8.18 -14.33
N ALA A 81 3.32 8.56 -13.85
CA ALA A 81 4.12 9.68 -14.37
C ALA A 81 4.48 9.56 -15.86
N ARG A 82 4.46 8.34 -16.41
CA ARG A 82 4.72 8.10 -17.85
C ARG A 82 3.46 8.16 -18.70
N LEU A 83 2.29 8.05 -18.08
CA LEU A 83 1.00 7.97 -18.76
C LEU A 83 0.24 9.29 -18.73
N VAL A 84 0.47 10.12 -17.71
CA VAL A 84 -0.22 11.38 -17.51
C VAL A 84 0.70 12.55 -17.87
N ASP A 85 0.26 13.38 -18.81
CA ASP A 85 0.96 14.63 -19.14
C ASP A 85 0.52 15.73 -18.18
N LEU A 86 1.46 16.19 -17.36
CA LEU A 86 1.29 17.28 -16.40
C LEU A 86 2.12 18.52 -16.77
N SER A 87 2.69 18.59 -17.98
CA SER A 87 3.62 19.66 -18.39
C SER A 87 3.05 21.08 -18.27
N GLU A 88 1.75 21.24 -18.54
CA GLU A 88 1.05 22.52 -18.41
C GLU A 88 0.36 22.71 -17.04
N ALA A 89 0.37 21.69 -16.18
CA ALA A 89 -0.17 21.81 -14.84
C ALA A 89 0.68 22.77 -13.99
N ARG A 90 0.02 23.51 -13.10
CA ARG A 90 0.67 24.40 -12.12
C ARG A 90 0.35 24.03 -10.68
N SER A 91 -0.71 23.27 -10.48
CA SER A 91 -1.17 22.78 -9.19
C SER A 91 -1.76 21.39 -9.35
N LEU A 92 -1.44 20.49 -8.43
CA LEU A 92 -2.00 19.14 -8.34
C LEU A 92 -2.48 18.92 -6.90
N LEU A 93 -3.67 18.36 -6.75
CA LEU A 93 -4.21 17.92 -5.46
C LEU A 93 -4.31 16.40 -5.49
N ASP A 94 -3.48 15.74 -4.68
CA ASP A 94 -3.51 14.28 -4.47
C ASP A 94 -4.45 13.97 -3.30
N VAL A 95 -5.74 13.82 -3.60
CA VAL A 95 -6.77 13.53 -2.61
C VAL A 95 -6.55 12.13 -2.05
N GLY A 96 -6.21 12.05 -0.76
CA GLY A 96 -5.86 10.78 -0.12
C GLY A 96 -4.44 10.32 -0.39
N GLY A 97 -3.55 11.20 -0.86
CA GLY A 97 -2.16 10.88 -1.22
C GLY A 97 -1.26 10.37 -0.08
N CYS A 98 -1.73 10.43 1.16
CA CYS A 98 -1.06 9.89 2.35
C CYS A 98 0.40 10.35 2.47
N THR A 99 1.37 9.42 2.46
CA THR A 99 2.81 9.70 2.56
C THR A 99 3.38 10.43 1.33
N GLY A 100 2.56 10.69 0.31
CA GLY A 100 2.95 11.40 -0.90
C GLY A 100 3.79 10.57 -1.87
N ALA A 101 3.90 9.25 -1.66
CA ALA A 101 4.73 8.36 -2.49
C ALA A 101 4.32 8.36 -3.99
N MET A 102 3.03 8.47 -4.27
CA MET A 102 2.52 8.65 -5.64
C MET A 102 2.90 10.04 -6.16
N SER A 103 2.54 11.09 -5.42
CA SER A 103 2.83 12.49 -5.76
C SER A 103 4.29 12.78 -6.05
N ILE A 104 5.24 12.28 -5.25
CA ILE A 104 6.67 12.54 -5.44
C ILE A 104 7.25 11.86 -6.70
N ARG A 105 6.50 10.93 -7.30
CA ARG A 105 6.90 10.22 -8.52
C ARG A 105 6.33 10.84 -9.79
N LEU A 106 5.27 11.65 -9.67
CA LEU A 106 4.62 12.39 -10.76
C LEU A 106 5.45 13.61 -11.17
#